data_AF-A0AAN8PVK1-F1
#
_entry.id   AF-A0AAN8PVK1-F1
#
_cell.length_a   1.000
_cell.length_b   1.000
_cell.length_c   1.000
_cell.angle_alpha   90.00
_cell.angle_beta   90.00
_cell.angle_gamma   90.00
#
_symmetry.space_group_name_H-M   'P 1'
#
loop_
_entity.id
_entity.type
_entity.pdbx_description
1 polymer ?
#
loop_
_entity_poly.entity_id
_entity_poly.type
_entity_poly.pdbx_seq_one_letter_code
_entity_poly.pdbx_strand_id
1 'polypeptide(L)'
;MVGFGKEKDCESINPWIRSITNHMYWCAASRDGDESTQLVRKWRSVVNHIQNDHNETIDAAACLHESLEGKEKKKKWLELGSQAMVKLEKVLTNKRLENDIKK
;
A
#
# COMPACT_ATOMS: atom_id res chain seq x y z
N MET A 1 -8.68 -1.59 -8.18
CA MET A 1 -9.00 -0.62 -7.10
C MET A 1 -10.17 0.29 -7.44
N VAL A 2 -10.35 0.71 -8.69
CA VAL A 2 -11.50 1.53 -9.12
C VAL A 2 -12.80 0.72 -8.92
N GLY A 3 -13.51 0.99 -7.82
CA GLY A 3 -14.70 0.25 -7.40
C GLY A 3 -14.71 -0.07 -5.90
N PHE A 4 -13.53 -0.31 -5.31
CA PHE A 4 -13.41 -0.73 -3.91
C PHE A 4 -13.85 0.35 -2.91
N GLY A 5 -13.43 1.60 -3.13
CA GLY A 5 -13.86 2.73 -2.31
C GLY A 5 -15.30 3.18 -2.53
N LYS A 6 -16.06 2.50 -3.41
CA LYS A 6 -17.51 2.67 -3.59
C LYS A 6 -18.32 1.61 -2.83
N GLU A 7 -17.66 0.60 -2.25
CA GLU A 7 -18.33 -0.34 -1.37
C GLU A 7 -18.73 0.35 -0.07
N LYS A 8 -19.89 -0.06 0.47
CA LYS A 8 -20.32 0.39 1.79
C LYS A 8 -19.23 0.12 2.83
N ASP A 9 -19.00 1.10 3.69
CA ASP A 9 -18.00 1.08 4.77
C ASP A 9 -16.54 1.07 4.29
N CYS A 10 -16.27 1.39 3.01
CA CYS A 10 -14.92 1.44 2.41
C CYS A 10 -14.53 2.83 1.86
N GLU A 11 -15.34 3.86 2.10
CA GLU A 11 -15.15 5.21 1.54
C GLU A 11 -13.86 5.88 2.03
N SER A 12 -13.40 5.52 3.23
CA SER A 12 -12.15 5.98 3.84
C SER A 12 -10.90 5.67 2.99
N ILE A 13 -11.01 4.73 2.04
CA ILE A 13 -9.91 4.32 1.16
C ILE A 13 -9.75 5.25 -0.03
N ASN A 14 -10.81 5.98 -0.43
CA ASN A 14 -10.77 6.83 -1.62
C ASN A 14 -9.58 7.80 -1.68
N PRO A 15 -9.19 8.48 -0.57
CA PRO A 15 -8.00 9.35 -0.55
C PRO A 15 -6.67 8.61 -0.79
N TRP A 16 -6.63 7.31 -0.51
CA TRP A 16 -5.43 6.46 -0.57
C TRP A 16 -5.24 5.76 -1.91
N ILE A 17 -6.30 5.62 -2.74
CA ILE A 17 -6.23 4.89 -4.02
C ILE A 17 -5.07 5.36 -4.91
N ARG A 18 -4.85 6.68 -5.00
CA ARG A 18 -3.75 7.24 -5.78
C ARG A 18 -2.39 6.86 -5.20
N SER A 19 -2.21 6.99 -3.88
CA SER A 19 -0.95 6.68 -3.21
C SER A 19 -0.61 5.18 -3.35
N ILE A 20 -1.60 4.30 -3.18
CA ILE A 20 -1.45 2.85 -3.39
C ILE A 20 -1.07 2.54 -4.84
N THR A 21 -1.71 3.20 -5.81
CA THR A 21 -1.41 3.02 -7.24
C THR A 21 0.00 3.47 -7.58
N ASN A 22 0.41 4.64 -7.08
CA ASN A 22 1.76 5.16 -7.28
C ASN A 22 2.80 4.25 -6.63
N HIS A 23 2.53 3.74 -5.42
CA HIS A 23 3.41 2.81 -4.73
C HIS A 23 3.60 1.50 -5.51
N MET A 24 2.53 0.98 -6.12
CA MET A 24 2.60 -0.19 -7.01
C MET A 24 3.52 0.06 -8.20
N TYR A 25 3.36 1.21 -8.89
CA TYR A 25 4.23 1.58 -10.01
C TYR A 25 5.68 1.77 -9.58
N TRP A 26 5.91 2.39 -8.42
CA TRP A 26 7.26 2.55 -7.87
C TRP A 26 7.90 1.22 -7.49
N CYS A 27 7.14 0.27 -6.93
CA CYS A 27 7.64 -1.09 -6.70
C CYS A 27 8.14 -1.69 -8.02
N ALA A 28 7.30 -1.69 -9.06
CA ALA A 28 7.67 -2.23 -10.37
C ALA A 28 8.88 -1.51 -10.99
N ALA A 29 8.95 -0.18 -10.89
CA ALA A 29 10.04 0.63 -11.45
C ALA A 29 11.35 0.54 -10.66
N SER A 30 11.29 0.22 -9.36
CA SER A 30 12.47 0.06 -8.49
C SER A 30 13.01 -1.37 -8.46
N ARG A 31 12.64 -2.19 -9.46
CA ARG A 31 13.22 -3.50 -9.68
C ARG A 31 14.68 -3.35 -10.09
N ASP A 32 15.55 -4.00 -9.34
CA ASP A 32 16.95 -4.17 -9.68
C ASP A 32 17.24 -5.67 -9.72
N GLY A 33 17.68 -6.19 -10.88
CA GLY A 33 17.94 -7.62 -11.08
C GLY A 33 16.76 -8.56 -10.78
N ASP A 34 17.06 -9.74 -10.22
CA ASP A 34 16.11 -10.82 -9.90
C ASP A 34 15.65 -10.80 -8.43
N GLU A 35 15.46 -9.62 -7.86
CA GLU A 35 15.08 -9.44 -6.45
C GLU A 35 13.54 -9.44 -6.26
N SER A 36 12.87 -10.46 -6.80
CA SER A 36 11.40 -10.59 -6.75
C SER A 36 10.84 -10.58 -5.31
N THR A 37 11.61 -11.06 -4.34
CA THR A 37 11.30 -11.01 -2.90
C THR A 37 11.28 -9.57 -2.37
N GLN A 38 12.24 -8.73 -2.76
CA GLN A 38 12.28 -7.33 -2.34
C GLN A 38 11.11 -6.53 -2.89
N LEU A 39 10.65 -6.84 -4.11
CA LEU A 39 9.48 -6.20 -4.72
C LEU A 39 8.20 -6.48 -3.93
N VAL A 40 7.99 -7.73 -3.51
CA VAL A 40 6.83 -8.06 -2.66
C VAL A 40 6.93 -7.41 -1.29
N ARG A 41 8.14 -7.34 -0.70
CA ARG A 41 8.36 -6.66 0.58
C ARG A 41 8.03 -5.17 0.48
N LYS A 42 8.58 -4.48 -0.53
CA LYS A 42 8.24 -3.09 -0.86
C LYS A 42 6.75 -2.92 -1.06
N TRP A 43 6.11 -3.82 -1.80
CA TRP A 43 4.67 -3.74 -2.04
C TRP A 43 3.85 -3.90 -0.75
N ARG A 44 4.15 -4.91 0.06
CA ARG A 44 3.43 -5.19 1.31
C ARG A 44 3.54 -4.06 2.32
N SER A 45 4.63 -3.29 2.34
CA SER A 45 4.77 -2.16 3.26
C SER A 45 3.70 -1.08 3.09
N VAL A 46 3.05 -1.00 1.91
CA VAL A 46 1.95 -0.04 1.68
C VAL A 46 0.79 -0.25 2.65
N VAL A 47 0.54 -1.49 3.09
CA VAL A 47 -0.50 -1.83 4.07
C VAL A 47 -0.25 -1.11 5.40
N ASN A 48 1.00 -1.03 5.82
CA ASN A 48 1.40 -0.38 7.07
C ASN A 48 1.43 1.14 6.90
N HIS A 49 1.98 1.63 5.79
CA HIS A 49 2.09 3.06 5.52
C HIS A 49 0.73 3.77 5.54
N ILE A 50 -0.31 3.20 4.92
CA ILE A 50 -1.64 3.84 4.89
C ILE A 50 -2.38 3.84 6.25
N GLN A 51 -1.82 3.13 7.25
CA GLN A 51 -2.28 3.09 8.63
C GLN A 51 -1.38 3.92 9.57
N ASN A 52 -0.40 4.67 9.03
CA ASN A 52 0.64 5.36 9.80
C ASN A 52 1.51 4.43 10.65
N ASP A 53 1.58 3.14 10.30
CA ASP A 53 2.50 2.22 10.93
C ASP A 53 3.81 2.21 10.13
N HIS A 54 4.82 2.84 10.72
CA HIS A 54 6.17 2.94 10.18
C HIS A 54 7.15 2.02 10.91
N ASN A 55 6.66 1.12 11.76
CA ASN A 55 7.54 0.18 12.46
C ASN A 55 8.11 -0.85 11.47
N GLU A 56 9.43 -1.00 11.49
CA GLU A 56 10.19 -1.93 10.64
C GLU A 56 10.08 -3.40 11.10
N THR A 57 8.96 -3.78 11.72
CA THR A 57 8.82 -5.07 12.41
C THR A 57 8.55 -6.24 11.47
N ILE A 58 8.10 -5.99 10.24
CA ILE A 58 7.84 -7.02 9.24
C ILE A 58 8.50 -6.62 7.92
N ASP A 59 9.79 -6.93 7.78
CA ASP A 59 10.44 -7.07 6.46
C ASP A 59 10.23 -5.85 5.53
N ALA A 60 10.01 -4.68 6.12
CA ALA A 60 9.55 -3.49 5.45
C ALA A 60 10.78 -2.74 4.96
N ALA A 61 10.87 -2.55 3.65
CA ALA A 61 11.75 -1.50 3.13
C ALA A 61 11.45 -0.23 3.93
N ALA A 62 12.50 0.38 4.48
CA ALA A 62 12.43 1.68 5.14
C ALA A 62 11.54 2.64 4.35
N CYS A 63 10.94 3.64 4.99
CA CYS A 63 10.14 4.62 4.28
C CYS A 63 11.02 5.40 3.30
N LEU A 64 11.06 4.95 2.04
CA LEU A 64 11.86 5.52 0.96
C LEU A 64 11.14 6.73 0.33
N HIS A 65 10.61 7.60 1.17
CA HIS A 65 9.98 8.86 0.79
C HIS A 65 10.33 9.94 1.81
N GLU A 66 10.37 11.19 1.35
CA GLU A 66 10.49 12.35 2.23
C GLU A 66 9.22 12.54 3.06
N SER A 67 9.25 13.46 4.02
CA SER A 67 8.06 13.80 4.80
C SER A 67 6.91 14.21 3.88
N LEU A 68 5.72 13.64 4.09
CA LEU A 68 4.54 14.00 3.30
C LEU A 68 4.17 15.47 3.52
N GLU A 69 3.80 16.17 2.44
CA GLU A 69 3.44 17.57 2.47
C GLU A 69 2.02 17.83 1.94
N GLY A 70 1.52 19.05 2.17
CA GLY A 70 0.29 19.55 1.56
C GLY A 70 -0.93 18.65 1.78
N LYS A 71 -1.54 18.18 0.68
CA LYS A 71 -2.75 17.34 0.70
C LYS A 71 -2.47 15.92 1.20
N GLU A 72 -1.28 15.38 0.96
CA GLU A 72 -0.92 14.02 1.38
C GLU A 72 -0.83 13.93 2.90
N LYS A 73 -0.22 14.93 3.56
CA LYS A 73 -0.16 15.03 5.03
C LYS A 73 -1.53 15.17 5.71
N LYS A 74 -2.51 15.73 4.99
CA LYS A 74 -3.87 15.98 5.51
C LYS A 74 -4.80 14.78 5.35
N LYS A 75 -4.36 13.70 4.70
CA LYS A 75 -5.16 12.48 4.56
C LYS A 75 -5.37 11.86 5.94
N LYS A 76 -6.60 11.45 6.21
CA LYS A 76 -6.90 10.64 7.39
C LYS A 76 -6.34 9.24 7.15
N TRP A 77 -5.55 8.77 8.09
CA TRP A 77 -5.07 7.39 8.12
C TRP A 77 -6.24 6.42 8.20
N LEU A 78 -6.06 5.22 7.64
CA LEU A 78 -7.03 4.15 7.80
C LEU A 78 -6.93 3.58 9.22
N GLU A 79 -8.08 3.33 9.83
CA GLU A 79 -8.14 2.74 11.16
C GLU A 79 -7.76 1.26 11.10
N LEU A 80 -6.84 0.87 11.99
CA LEU A 80 -6.41 -0.51 12.14
C LEU A 80 -7.58 -1.39 12.56
N GLY A 81 -7.76 -2.52 11.87
CA GLY A 81 -8.88 -3.45 12.11
C GLY A 81 -10.23 -2.97 11.59
N SER A 82 -10.32 -1.80 10.95
CA SER A 82 -11.56 -1.37 10.28
C SER A 82 -11.94 -2.33 9.14
N GLN A 83 -13.24 -2.44 8.85
CA GLN A 83 -13.73 -3.28 7.76
C GLN A 83 -13.11 -2.89 6.41
N ALA A 84 -12.95 -1.59 6.16
CA ALA A 84 -12.25 -1.05 5.00
C ALA A 84 -10.83 -1.62 4.90
N MET A 85 -10.07 -1.54 5.99
CA MET A 85 -8.67 -1.97 6.03
C MET A 85 -8.53 -3.48 5.86
N VAL A 86 -9.33 -4.28 6.57
CA VAL A 86 -9.30 -5.75 6.46
C VAL A 86 -9.60 -6.22 5.03
N LYS A 87 -10.60 -5.62 4.38
CA LYS A 87 -10.90 -5.94 2.99
C LYS A 87 -9.77 -5.47 2.06
N LEU A 88 -9.21 -4.28 2.31
CA LEU A 88 -8.15 -3.70 1.48
C LEU A 88 -6.87 -4.55 1.55
N GLU A 89 -6.45 -4.94 2.75
CA GLU A 89 -5.32 -5.81 2.98
C GLU A 89 -5.45 -7.13 2.19
N LYS A 90 -6.63 -7.75 2.17
CA LYS A 90 -6.89 -8.97 1.38
C LYS A 90 -6.70 -8.75 -0.13
N VAL A 91 -7.02 -7.56 -0.64
CA VAL A 91 -6.80 -7.20 -2.04
C VAL A 91 -5.32 -6.95 -2.30
N LEU A 92 -4.65 -6.20 -1.43
CA LEU A 92 -3.24 -5.83 -1.59
C LEU A 92 -2.32 -7.05 -1.43
N THR A 93 -2.64 -7.98 -0.55
CA THR A 93 -1.85 -9.22 -0.31
C THR A 93 -2.32 -10.41 -1.15
N ASN A 94 -3.19 -10.17 -2.14
CA ASN A 94 -3.67 -11.24 -3.01
C ASN A 94 -2.52 -11.84 -3.84
N LYS A 95 -2.36 -13.16 -3.81
CA LYS A 95 -1.30 -13.89 -4.54
C LYS A 95 -1.20 -13.53 -6.02
N ARG A 96 -2.34 -13.28 -6.68
CA ARG A 96 -2.35 -12.88 -8.10
C ARG A 96 -1.69 -11.52 -8.29
N LEU A 97 -2.03 -10.55 -7.44
CA LEU A 97 -1.43 -9.23 -7.49
C LEU A 97 0.06 -9.27 -7.15
N GLU A 98 0.44 -10.03 -6.12
CA GLU A 98 1.86 -10.21 -5.78
C GLU A 98 2.65 -10.84 -6.92
N ASN A 99 2.08 -11.83 -7.60
CA ASN A 99 2.72 -12.45 -8.76
C ASN A 99 2.84 -11.48 -9.94
N ASP A 100 1.87 -10.59 -10.14
CA ASP A 100 1.96 -9.57 -11.21
C ASP A 100 3.01 -8.50 -10.89
N ILE A 101 3.25 -8.19 -9.61
CA ILE A 101 4.33 -7.29 -9.18
C ILE A 101 5.71 -7.93 -9.35
N LYS A 102 5.80 -9.27 -9.27
CA LYS A 102 7.04 -10.03 -9.49
C LYS A 102 7.39 -10.26 -10.96
N LYS A 103 6.47 -10.06 -11.90
CA LYS A 103 6.73 -10.15 -13.34
C LYS A 103 7.41 -8.90 -13.86
#